data_AF-A0A964Q8K6-F1
#
_entry.id   AF-A0A964Q8K6-F1
#
_cell.length_a   1.000
_cell.length_b   1.000
_cell.length_c   1.000
_cell.angle_alpha   90.00
_cell.angle_beta   90.00
_cell.angle_gamma   90.00
#
_symmetry.space_group_name_H-M   'P 1'
#
loop_
_entity.id
_entity.type
_entity.pdbx_description
1 polymer ?
#
loop_
_entity_poly.entity_id
_entity_poly.type
_entity_poly.pdbx_seq_one_letter_code
_entity_poly.pdbx_strand_id
1 'polypeptide(L)'
;MEEAVGSIPIRSTKTPRLRCAQRRRGFLIACAKLVLNNFGNMIITRPIYVYELRDKEHMPPKIKVSKHSLALFASAAIVVAAMSVSLALTKSSDTIVSGSTLEKNFDHVILISVDGLRPEAILPPLVQHHPALQQLAQGAWTAQARCDPDISITLPNHVDMITGRLVAGEHGHGWSDNKDPPSRTMGGTLHLKPGHYISSVFDVAHDAGLQTALVVGKWKFVLFEQSYGEDAGGPDDVAPNYGKDKIDCFVCAPKSMEQAQQLSAFIQSASDRKKKTFTFLHLALPDFVGHASGWDLSEGSAYRQALLGIDAALGAILSKINDSPNLKGRVAIVLTADHGGGVPLISHRDPEAPVNFTIPFVVWCGVNQTPVDLYTINTTSRHCPAANERFTANQLPPIRNADAGNACLMLLGLPAIPGSVVNARQDLVISVPAQK
;
A
#
# COMPACT_ATOMS: atom_id res chain seq x y z
N MET A 1 -60.09 23.01 20.73
CA MET A 1 -60.86 23.82 19.78
C MET A 1 -59.99 23.89 18.53
N GLU A 2 -60.21 23.00 17.55
CA GLU A 2 -61.06 23.28 16.37
C GLU A 2 -60.55 24.57 15.66
N GLU A 3 -60.10 24.59 14.41
CA GLU A 3 -60.59 23.89 13.22
C GLU A 3 -59.48 23.71 12.15
N ALA A 4 -59.79 22.84 11.20
CA ALA A 4 -59.06 22.52 9.98
C ALA A 4 -59.45 23.46 8.81
N VAL A 5 -59.09 23.02 7.59
CA VAL A 5 -59.56 23.44 6.25
C VAL A 5 -58.72 24.57 5.63
N GLY A 6 -58.26 24.55 4.38
CA GLY A 6 -58.38 23.69 3.19
C GLY A 6 -57.65 24.46 2.05
N SER A 7 -56.70 23.86 1.33
CA SER A 7 -56.87 23.25 0.00
C SER A 7 -57.17 24.21 -1.19
N ILE A 8 -56.30 24.16 -2.22
CA ILE A 8 -56.55 24.13 -3.70
C ILE A 8 -55.76 25.18 -4.56
N PRO A 9 -55.30 24.80 -5.78
CA PRO A 9 -54.06 25.26 -6.46
C PRO A 9 -54.31 26.04 -7.79
N ILE A 10 -53.27 26.21 -8.65
CA ILE A 10 -53.26 25.94 -10.13
C ILE A 10 -52.34 26.89 -10.96
N ARG A 11 -51.56 26.26 -11.88
CA ARG A 11 -50.94 26.68 -13.18
C ARG A 11 -49.85 27.78 -13.22
N SER A 12 -48.66 27.47 -13.72
CA SER A 12 -48.21 27.31 -15.14
C SER A 12 -48.12 28.63 -15.91
N THR A 13 -46.91 29.00 -16.36
CA THR A 13 -46.64 29.48 -17.73
C THR A 13 -45.13 29.52 -18.02
N LYS A 14 -44.81 29.40 -19.31
CA LYS A 14 -43.49 29.19 -19.93
C LYS A 14 -42.64 30.46 -20.03
N THR A 15 -41.32 30.21 -20.08
CA THR A 15 -40.15 30.98 -20.60
C THR A 15 -40.39 32.20 -21.51
N PRO A 16 -39.45 33.18 -21.50
CA PRO A 16 -38.49 33.24 -22.61
C PRO A 16 -37.05 33.65 -22.25
N ARG A 17 -36.12 33.30 -23.17
CA ARG A 17 -34.69 33.65 -23.21
C ARG A 17 -34.49 35.12 -23.62
N LEU A 18 -33.43 35.74 -23.10
CA LEU A 18 -32.80 36.94 -23.68
C LEU A 18 -31.27 36.82 -23.59
N ARG A 19 -30.60 37.07 -24.74
CA ARG A 19 -29.16 37.33 -24.85
C ARG A 19 -28.92 38.82 -24.55
N CYS A 20 -27.83 39.16 -23.90
CA CYS A 20 -27.08 40.39 -24.21
C CYS A 20 -25.63 40.27 -23.72
N ALA A 21 -24.72 40.76 -24.55
CA ALA A 21 -23.28 40.84 -24.29
C ALA A 21 -22.92 42.22 -23.73
N GLN A 22 -21.96 42.30 -22.82
CA GLN A 22 -21.17 43.53 -22.68
C GLN A 22 -19.79 43.28 -22.05
N ARG A 23 -18.77 43.81 -22.73
CA ARG A 23 -17.37 43.90 -22.29
C ARG A 23 -17.18 45.07 -21.31
N ARG A 24 -16.33 44.91 -20.30
CA ARG A 24 -15.07 45.66 -20.02
C ARG A 24 -14.78 45.86 -18.52
N ARG A 25 -13.52 45.55 -18.19
CA ARG A 25 -12.57 46.25 -17.28
C ARG A 25 -12.84 46.24 -15.75
N GLY A 26 -12.15 45.31 -15.10
CA GLY A 26 -11.10 45.54 -14.10
C GLY A 26 -11.28 46.61 -13.02
N PHE A 27 -11.33 46.14 -11.76
CA PHE A 27 -10.69 46.80 -10.62
C PHE A 27 -10.23 45.73 -9.62
N LEU A 28 -8.96 45.78 -9.25
CA LEU A 28 -8.40 45.04 -8.11
C LEU A 28 -8.62 45.91 -6.87
N ILE A 29 -9.36 45.41 -5.88
CA ILE A 29 -9.28 45.88 -4.50
C ILE A 29 -9.19 44.64 -3.62
N ALA A 30 -8.02 44.45 -3.00
CA ALA A 30 -7.86 43.56 -1.87
C ALA A 30 -8.26 44.34 -0.61
N CYS A 31 -9.30 43.86 0.09
CA CYS A 31 -9.56 44.18 1.48
C CYS A 31 -10.09 42.92 2.17
N ALA A 32 -9.39 42.51 3.22
CA ALA A 32 -9.70 41.34 4.02
C ALA A 32 -11.03 41.48 4.76
N LYS A 33 -11.70 40.36 5.03
CA LYS A 33 -12.55 40.21 6.23
C LYS A 33 -12.60 38.73 6.64
N LEU A 34 -11.87 38.42 7.71
CA LEU A 34 -12.14 37.28 8.56
C LEU A 34 -13.44 37.58 9.32
N VAL A 35 -14.44 36.71 9.21
CA VAL A 35 -15.55 36.63 10.16
C VAL A 35 -15.79 35.14 10.41
N LEU A 36 -15.53 34.71 11.64
CA LEU A 36 -15.96 33.42 12.17
C LEU A 36 -17.48 33.49 12.41
N ASN A 37 -18.21 32.46 12.00
CA ASN A 37 -19.42 32.09 12.72
C ASN A 37 -19.72 30.59 12.64
N ASN A 38 -20.40 30.14 13.69
CA ASN A 38 -20.61 28.77 14.17
C ASN A 38 -21.11 27.80 13.09
N PHE A 39 -20.66 26.53 13.17
CA PHE A 39 -20.79 25.40 12.22
C PHE A 39 -19.55 25.19 11.32
N GLY A 40 -18.51 24.59 11.92
CA GLY A 40 -17.17 24.43 11.36
C GLY A 40 -17.01 23.41 10.22
N ASN A 41 -17.65 23.65 9.07
CA ASN A 41 -17.24 23.07 7.79
C ASN A 41 -16.60 24.17 6.93
N MET A 42 -15.32 23.99 6.59
CA MET A 42 -14.57 24.89 5.72
C MET A 42 -14.52 24.30 4.29
N ILE A 43 -15.36 24.82 3.40
CA ILE A 43 -15.18 24.63 1.95
C ILE A 43 -14.27 25.76 1.48
N ILE A 44 -12.99 25.46 1.26
CA ILE A 44 -12.10 26.35 0.49
C ILE A 44 -12.27 26.00 -0.99
N THR A 45 -13.00 26.83 -1.73
CA THR A 45 -12.80 26.94 -3.18
C THR A 45 -11.75 28.01 -3.45
N ARG A 46 -10.60 27.61 -3.99
CA ARG A 46 -9.62 28.54 -4.58
C ARG A 46 -9.18 28.07 -5.98
N PRO A 47 -8.72 29.00 -6.82
CA PRO A 47 -9.09 29.06 -8.23
C PRO A 47 -8.19 28.21 -9.13
N ILE A 48 -8.77 27.82 -10.26
CA ILE A 48 -8.11 27.23 -11.43
C ILE A 48 -7.12 28.27 -11.98
N TYR A 49 -5.83 27.94 -11.96
CA TYR A 49 -4.83 28.64 -12.77
C TYR A 49 -4.92 28.12 -14.20
N VAL A 50 -5.43 28.94 -15.11
CA VAL A 50 -5.31 28.71 -16.56
C VAL A 50 -4.00 29.34 -17.01
N TYR A 51 -3.03 28.50 -17.38
CA TYR A 51 -1.87 28.96 -18.15
C TYR A 51 -2.25 28.98 -19.63
N GLU A 52 -2.31 30.18 -20.21
CA GLU A 52 -2.47 30.40 -21.64
C GLU A 52 -1.06 30.41 -22.28
N LEU A 53 -0.71 29.34 -23.00
CA LEU A 53 0.49 29.30 -23.83
C LEU A 53 0.21 30.09 -25.12
N ARG A 54 0.98 31.16 -25.36
CA ARG A 54 1.11 31.79 -26.68
C ARG A 54 2.43 31.38 -27.31
N ASP A 55 2.32 30.86 -28.52
CA ASP A 55 3.40 30.68 -29.47
C ASP A 55 4.15 31.99 -29.76
N LYS A 56 5.48 31.89 -29.92
CA LYS A 56 6.21 32.42 -31.09
C LYS A 56 7.66 31.89 -31.11
N GLU A 57 7.93 31.10 -32.14
CA GLU A 57 9.13 31.00 -32.99
C GLU A 57 10.53 31.20 -32.37
N HIS A 58 11.36 30.14 -32.44
CA HIS A 58 12.72 30.14 -33.02
C HIS A 58 13.24 28.69 -33.22
N MET A 59 13.50 28.29 -34.48
CA MET A 59 14.35 27.14 -34.89
C MET A 59 15.81 27.63 -35.05
N PRO A 60 16.87 26.81 -34.86
CA PRO A 60 17.29 25.74 -35.81
C PRO A 60 18.15 24.60 -35.16
N PRO A 61 18.90 23.74 -35.90
CA PRO A 61 18.64 23.10 -37.19
C PRO A 61 18.50 21.55 -37.09
N LYS A 62 18.01 20.96 -38.18
CA LYS A 62 17.85 19.52 -38.41
C LYS A 62 19.20 18.84 -38.67
N ILE A 63 19.50 17.78 -37.92
CA ILE A 63 20.55 16.82 -38.27
C ILE A 63 19.93 15.79 -39.24
N LYS A 64 20.49 15.75 -40.46
CA LYS A 64 20.23 14.71 -41.47
C LYS A 64 20.98 13.44 -41.07
N VAL A 65 20.28 12.31 -41.00
CA VAL A 65 20.92 10.98 -41.10
C VAL A 65 20.53 10.41 -42.46
N SER A 66 21.53 10.18 -43.31
CA SER A 66 21.37 9.58 -44.64
C SER A 66 21.20 8.07 -44.53
N LYS A 67 20.26 7.54 -45.32
CA LYS A 67 20.16 6.13 -45.71
C LYS A 67 21.24 5.80 -46.76
N HIS A 68 21.33 4.51 -47.12
CA HIS A 68 22.28 3.75 -47.96
C HIS A 68 23.35 3.06 -47.07
N SER A 69 23.43 1.72 -47.02
CA SER A 69 23.44 0.81 -48.17
C SER A 69 22.88 -0.59 -47.86
N LEU A 70 22.21 -1.14 -48.87
CA LEU A 70 21.87 -2.56 -49.11
C LEU A 70 23.09 -3.48 -49.03
N ALA A 71 22.92 -4.74 -48.59
CA ALA A 71 22.78 -5.91 -49.48
C ALA A 71 22.93 -7.26 -48.73
N LEU A 72 21.94 -8.14 -48.98
CA LEU A 72 21.98 -9.59 -49.21
C LEU A 72 22.92 -10.51 -48.39
N PHE A 73 22.35 -11.55 -47.76
CA PHE A 73 22.48 -12.98 -48.11
C PHE A 73 21.39 -13.74 -47.30
N ALA A 74 20.33 -14.22 -47.94
CA ALA A 74 20.17 -15.55 -48.52
C ALA A 74 19.63 -16.61 -47.54
N SER A 75 18.52 -17.17 -47.97
CA SER A 75 17.63 -18.19 -47.41
C SER A 75 18.32 -19.49 -46.99
N ALA A 76 17.76 -20.16 -45.96
CA ALA A 76 17.48 -21.60 -46.01
C ALA A 76 16.52 -22.00 -44.88
N ALA A 77 15.29 -22.34 -45.26
CA ALA A 77 14.37 -23.13 -44.45
C ALA A 77 14.63 -24.62 -44.77
N ILE A 78 14.72 -25.46 -43.74
CA ILE A 78 14.52 -26.91 -43.87
C ILE A 78 13.62 -27.38 -42.72
N VAL A 79 12.46 -27.90 -43.11
CA VAL A 79 11.50 -28.69 -42.34
C VAL A 79 11.76 -30.15 -42.67
N VAL A 80 12.03 -31.02 -41.69
CA VAL A 80 11.68 -32.47 -41.64
C VAL A 80 11.80 -32.89 -40.16
N ALA A 81 10.70 -33.04 -39.42
CA ALA A 81 9.84 -34.23 -39.23
C ALA A 81 10.41 -35.30 -38.27
N ALA A 82 9.60 -35.50 -37.22
CA ALA A 82 9.50 -36.57 -36.22
C ALA A 82 10.31 -37.86 -36.40
N MET A 83 11.01 -38.26 -35.33
CA MET A 83 11.12 -39.66 -34.92
C MET A 83 10.86 -39.79 -33.42
N SER A 84 9.83 -40.56 -33.10
CA SER A 84 9.44 -40.98 -31.77
C SER A 84 10.40 -42.03 -31.25
N VAL A 85 11.13 -41.72 -30.17
CA VAL A 85 11.77 -42.74 -29.33
C VAL A 85 11.15 -42.63 -27.96
N SER A 86 10.28 -43.60 -27.67
CA SER A 86 9.69 -43.81 -26.35
C SER A 86 10.77 -44.29 -25.39
N LEU A 87 11.38 -43.38 -24.64
CA LEU A 87 12.11 -43.74 -23.42
C LEU A 87 11.13 -43.60 -22.26
N ALA A 88 10.71 -44.75 -21.73
CA ALA A 88 9.94 -44.86 -20.51
C ALA A 88 10.80 -44.39 -19.32
N LEU A 89 10.81 -43.08 -19.09
CA LEU A 89 11.21 -42.50 -17.82
C LEU A 89 10.00 -42.62 -16.89
N THR A 90 10.10 -43.57 -15.96
CA THR A 90 9.28 -43.59 -14.75
C THR A 90 9.41 -42.22 -14.08
N LYS A 91 8.41 -41.36 -14.26
CA LYS A 91 8.23 -40.16 -13.44
C LYS A 91 8.05 -40.66 -12.01
N SER A 92 9.13 -40.61 -11.22
CA SER A 92 9.00 -40.52 -9.77
C SER A 92 8.13 -39.30 -9.53
N SER A 93 6.90 -39.53 -9.09
CA SER A 93 6.06 -38.48 -8.53
C SER A 93 6.73 -38.06 -7.22
N ASP A 94 7.73 -37.19 -7.32
CA ASP A 94 8.22 -36.41 -6.20
C ASP A 94 7.07 -35.50 -5.79
N THR A 95 6.24 -36.06 -4.93
CA THR A 95 5.16 -35.37 -4.25
C THR A 95 5.86 -34.43 -3.30
N ILE A 96 6.15 -33.21 -3.76
CA ILE A 96 6.47 -32.12 -2.85
C ILE A 96 5.21 -31.90 -2.03
N VAL A 97 5.18 -32.51 -0.85
CA VAL A 97 4.23 -32.18 0.20
C VAL A 97 4.52 -30.73 0.58
N SER A 98 3.79 -29.81 -0.06
CA SER A 98 3.72 -28.42 0.35
C SER A 98 3.05 -28.40 1.71
N GLY A 99 3.85 -28.45 2.77
CA GLY A 99 3.40 -28.26 4.14
C GLY A 99 3.25 -26.76 4.44
N SER A 100 2.23 -26.10 3.89
CA SER A 100 1.78 -24.82 4.46
C SER A 100 0.74 -25.12 5.54
N THR A 101 1.17 -24.99 6.80
CA THR A 101 0.38 -25.33 8.00
C THR A 101 -0.56 -24.21 8.43
N LEU A 102 -1.02 -23.38 7.50
CA LEU A 102 -2.20 -22.54 7.70
C LEU A 102 -3.40 -23.30 7.16
N GLU A 103 -3.97 -24.19 7.99
CA GLU A 103 -5.25 -24.84 7.67
C GLU A 103 -6.42 -23.82 7.61
N LYS A 104 -6.18 -22.55 7.98
CA LYS A 104 -7.18 -21.50 8.04
C LYS A 104 -6.83 -20.30 7.17
N ASN A 105 -7.56 -20.13 6.07
CA ASN A 105 -7.58 -18.90 5.30
C ASN A 105 -8.49 -17.86 5.98
N PHE A 106 -8.11 -16.60 5.94
CA PHE A 106 -8.88 -15.49 6.49
C PHE A 106 -9.84 -14.90 5.45
N ASP A 107 -10.99 -14.37 5.91
CA ASP A 107 -11.94 -13.68 5.02
C ASP A 107 -11.49 -12.24 4.76
N HIS A 108 -10.80 -11.63 5.72
CA HIS A 108 -10.33 -10.26 5.65
C HIS A 108 -8.86 -10.20 6.05
N VAL A 109 -8.02 -9.59 5.23
CA VAL A 109 -6.62 -9.34 5.56
C VAL A 109 -6.30 -7.87 5.44
N ILE A 110 -5.68 -7.33 6.50
CA ILE A 110 -5.30 -5.93 6.61
C ILE A 110 -3.77 -5.85 6.63
N LEU A 111 -3.20 -5.16 5.64
CA LEU A 111 -1.81 -4.71 5.68
C LEU A 111 -1.75 -3.32 6.30
N ILE A 112 -1.13 -3.19 7.47
CA ILE A 112 -0.93 -1.92 8.17
C ILE A 112 0.55 -1.50 8.04
N SER A 113 0.78 -0.35 7.42
CA SER A 113 2.06 0.35 7.45
C SER A 113 1.96 1.51 8.44
N VAL A 114 2.77 1.51 9.49
CA VAL A 114 2.94 2.67 10.37
C VAL A 114 4.20 3.42 9.93
N ASP A 115 4.00 4.58 9.31
CA ASP A 115 5.06 5.36 8.65
C ASP A 115 6.10 5.83 9.67
N GLY A 116 7.35 5.42 9.48
CA GLY A 116 8.45 5.73 10.40
C GLY A 116 8.32 5.07 11.77
N LEU A 117 7.68 3.92 11.92
CA LEU A 117 7.57 3.22 13.21
C LEU A 117 8.90 2.56 13.61
N ARG A 118 9.42 2.99 14.76
CA ARG A 118 10.57 2.40 15.43
C ARG A 118 10.23 1.02 16.02
N PRO A 119 11.06 -0.01 15.83
CA PRO A 119 10.80 -1.38 16.30
C PRO A 119 10.69 -1.46 17.83
N GLU A 120 11.33 -0.56 18.57
CA GLU A 120 11.25 -0.52 20.02
C GLU A 120 9.83 -0.28 20.55
N ALA A 121 8.92 0.29 19.74
CA ALA A 121 7.54 0.53 20.12
C ALA A 121 6.75 -0.76 20.45
N ILE A 122 7.16 -1.90 19.88
CA ILE A 122 6.55 -3.22 20.14
C ILE A 122 7.31 -4.04 21.20
N LEU A 123 8.34 -3.47 21.82
CA LEU A 123 9.16 -4.14 22.84
C LEU A 123 8.89 -3.59 24.25
N PRO A 124 9.06 -4.41 25.31
CA PRO A 124 9.07 -3.90 26.68
C PRO A 124 10.24 -2.91 26.92
N PRO A 125 10.06 -1.88 27.76
CA PRO A 125 8.83 -1.57 28.49
C PRO A 125 7.78 -0.81 27.66
N LEU A 126 8.13 -0.27 26.48
CA LEU A 126 7.25 0.64 25.72
C LEU A 126 5.91 0.02 25.35
N VAL A 127 5.91 -1.23 24.90
CA VAL A 127 4.69 -1.94 24.49
C VAL A 127 3.65 -2.05 25.62
N GLN A 128 4.06 -1.95 26.89
CA GLN A 128 3.15 -2.00 28.04
C GLN A 128 2.23 -0.75 28.12
N HIS A 129 2.59 0.33 27.43
CA HIS A 129 1.78 1.53 27.30
C HIS A 129 0.94 1.56 26.01
N HIS A 130 1.04 0.52 25.18
CA HIS A 130 0.40 0.41 23.87
C HIS A 130 -0.45 -0.86 23.81
N PRO A 131 -1.63 -0.90 24.44
CA PRO A 131 -2.46 -2.11 24.53
C PRO A 131 -2.82 -2.72 23.17
N ALA A 132 -3.03 -1.92 22.12
CA ALA A 132 -3.34 -2.46 20.79
C ALA A 132 -2.11 -3.14 20.16
N LEU A 133 -0.94 -2.49 20.22
CA LEU A 133 0.33 -3.11 19.79
C LEU A 133 0.67 -4.34 20.64
N GLN A 134 0.40 -4.31 21.94
CA GLN A 134 0.57 -5.46 22.83
C GLN A 134 -0.31 -6.63 22.43
N GLN A 135 -1.55 -6.38 22.01
CA GLN A 135 -2.43 -7.42 21.49
C GLN A 135 -1.93 -7.98 20.14
N LEU A 136 -1.50 -7.11 19.22
CA LEU A 136 -0.94 -7.54 17.93
C LEU A 136 0.34 -8.36 18.11
N ALA A 137 1.20 -8.00 19.06
CA ALA A 137 2.42 -8.73 19.42
C ALA A 137 2.16 -10.08 20.11
N GLN A 138 0.90 -10.49 20.31
CA GLN A 138 0.55 -11.87 20.69
C GLN A 138 0.45 -12.82 19.48
N GLY A 139 0.68 -12.31 18.27
CA GLY A 139 0.94 -13.13 17.09
C GLY A 139 2.42 -13.46 16.89
N ALA A 140 2.78 -13.85 15.68
CA ALA A 140 4.20 -14.00 15.30
C ALA A 140 4.78 -12.62 14.99
N TRP A 141 5.96 -12.28 15.50
CA TRP A 141 6.56 -10.97 15.26
C TRP A 141 8.08 -11.00 15.28
N THR A 142 8.70 -9.95 14.75
CA THR A 142 10.10 -9.62 15.01
C THR A 142 10.27 -8.10 15.08
N ALA A 143 11.19 -7.64 15.93
CA ALA A 143 11.64 -6.25 15.98
C ALA A 143 12.91 -6.03 15.13
N GLN A 144 13.33 -7.04 14.37
CA GLN A 144 14.57 -7.06 13.60
C GLN A 144 14.33 -7.29 12.10
N ALA A 145 13.16 -6.90 11.58
CA ALA A 145 12.96 -6.84 10.14
C ALA A 145 13.74 -5.66 9.55
N ARG A 146 13.85 -5.61 8.22
CA ARG A 146 14.50 -4.53 7.47
C ARG A 146 13.58 -3.95 6.41
N CYS A 147 13.64 -2.65 6.18
CA CYS A 147 13.06 -2.09 4.96
C CYS A 147 13.92 -2.44 3.72
N ASP A 148 13.70 -1.80 2.58
CA ASP A 148 14.58 -1.95 1.41
C ASP A 148 16.05 -1.72 1.79
N PRO A 149 16.98 -2.58 1.32
CA PRO A 149 18.37 -2.50 1.74
C PRO A 149 19.11 -1.27 1.22
N ASP A 150 18.61 -0.58 0.19
CA ASP A 150 19.28 0.54 -0.45
C ASP A 150 18.70 1.88 -0.02
N ILE A 151 17.41 1.92 0.33
CA ILE A 151 16.69 3.16 0.62
C ILE A 151 15.68 3.02 1.75
N SER A 152 15.66 3.99 2.66
CA SER A 152 14.75 4.07 3.81
C SER A 152 13.70 5.18 3.63
N ILE A 153 13.26 5.39 2.39
CA ILE A 153 12.34 6.48 2.02
C ILE A 153 10.91 5.93 1.86
N THR A 154 9.93 6.70 2.35
CA THR A 154 8.52 6.33 2.44
C THR A 154 7.92 5.72 1.18
N LEU A 155 7.71 6.50 0.12
CA LEU A 155 6.95 6.03 -1.04
C LEU A 155 7.62 4.82 -1.75
N PRO A 156 8.94 4.80 -1.99
CA PRO A 156 9.64 3.61 -2.49
C PRO A 156 9.38 2.36 -1.64
N ASN A 157 9.55 2.46 -0.32
CA ASN A 157 9.35 1.32 0.59
C ASN A 157 7.92 0.80 0.64
N HIS A 158 6.94 1.67 0.40
CA HIS A 158 5.55 1.23 0.29
C HIS A 158 5.27 0.58 -1.08
N VAL A 159 5.97 0.95 -2.15
CA VAL A 159 5.90 0.22 -3.43
C VAL A 159 6.46 -1.19 -3.23
N ASP A 160 7.53 -1.36 -2.45
CA ASP A 160 8.05 -2.68 -2.13
C ASP A 160 6.99 -3.58 -1.48
N MET A 161 6.27 -3.05 -0.48
CA MET A 161 5.23 -3.79 0.24
C MET A 161 4.11 -4.30 -0.67
N ILE A 162 3.65 -3.48 -1.62
CA ILE A 162 2.51 -3.84 -2.48
C ILE A 162 2.93 -4.65 -3.72
N THR A 163 4.21 -4.65 -4.09
CA THR A 163 4.71 -5.34 -5.29
C THR A 163 5.56 -6.58 -4.98
N GLY A 164 6.06 -6.73 -3.75
CA GLY A 164 7.02 -7.77 -3.37
C GLY A 164 8.35 -7.66 -4.12
N ARG A 165 8.68 -6.46 -4.61
CA ARG A 165 9.95 -6.13 -5.29
C ARG A 165 10.74 -5.19 -4.39
N LEU A 166 12.04 -5.10 -4.62
CA LEU A 166 12.88 -4.05 -4.03
C LEU A 166 12.96 -2.88 -5.02
N VAL A 167 13.54 -1.76 -4.61
CA VAL A 167 13.67 -0.57 -5.46
C VAL A 167 14.63 -0.83 -6.62
N ALA A 168 15.79 -1.42 -6.31
CA ALA A 168 16.85 -1.71 -7.25
C ALA A 168 16.87 -3.18 -7.71
N GLY A 169 17.77 -3.49 -8.65
CA GLY A 169 17.95 -4.82 -9.22
C GLY A 169 17.17 -5.05 -10.51
N GLU A 170 17.46 -6.17 -11.20
CA GLU A 170 16.85 -6.54 -12.49
C GLU A 170 15.33 -6.66 -12.42
N HIS A 171 14.82 -7.12 -11.27
CA HIS A 171 13.39 -7.27 -10.99
C HIS A 171 12.85 -6.20 -10.03
N GLY A 172 13.61 -5.12 -9.81
CA GLY A 172 13.20 -4.02 -8.94
C GLY A 172 12.09 -3.20 -9.57
N HIS A 173 11.30 -2.52 -8.74
CA HIS A 173 10.19 -1.69 -9.23
C HIS A 173 10.65 -0.30 -9.71
N GLY A 174 11.89 0.12 -9.42
CA GLY A 174 12.52 1.31 -10.01
C GLY A 174 11.97 2.68 -9.59
N TRP A 175 11.11 2.72 -8.56
CA TRP A 175 10.50 3.96 -8.06
C TRP A 175 11.25 4.49 -6.83
N SER A 176 12.04 5.54 -7.01
CA SER A 176 12.83 6.15 -5.92
C SER A 176 12.36 7.54 -5.48
N ASP A 177 11.32 8.11 -6.12
CA ASP A 177 10.78 9.42 -5.77
C ASP A 177 9.83 9.34 -4.56
N ASN A 178 9.79 10.39 -3.75
CA ASN A 178 8.94 10.53 -2.58
C ASN A 178 8.11 11.81 -2.58
N LYS A 179 7.95 12.43 -3.75
CA LYS A 179 7.04 13.57 -3.95
C LYS A 179 5.67 13.09 -4.37
N ASP A 180 4.71 14.01 -4.40
CA ASP A 180 3.43 13.74 -5.05
C ASP A 180 3.69 13.45 -6.53
N PRO A 181 3.17 12.32 -7.06
CA PRO A 181 3.39 11.95 -8.44
C PRO A 181 2.69 12.96 -9.36
N PRO A 182 3.18 13.14 -10.59
CA PRO A 182 2.42 13.85 -11.61
C PRO A 182 1.10 13.10 -11.92
N SER A 183 0.25 13.66 -12.78
CA SER A 183 -0.92 12.93 -13.25
C SER A 183 -0.50 11.63 -13.94
N ARG A 184 -1.39 10.64 -13.96
CA ARG A 184 -1.18 9.36 -14.67
C ARG A 184 -0.63 9.56 -16.09
N THR A 185 -1.21 10.47 -16.87
CA THR A 185 -0.82 10.76 -18.26
C THR A 185 0.55 11.40 -18.42
N MET A 186 1.18 11.83 -17.32
CA MET A 186 2.50 12.47 -17.28
C MET A 186 3.53 11.62 -16.50
N GLY A 187 3.35 10.30 -16.44
CA GLY A 187 4.27 9.39 -15.75
C GLY A 187 3.93 9.14 -14.27
N GLY A 188 2.72 9.49 -13.84
CA GLY A 188 2.23 9.30 -12.48
C GLY A 188 1.81 7.86 -12.14
N THR A 189 2.39 6.86 -12.80
CA THR A 189 2.09 5.44 -12.58
C THR A 189 3.37 4.64 -12.46
N LEU A 190 3.29 3.51 -11.75
CA LEU A 190 4.39 2.55 -11.64
C LEU A 190 4.76 1.90 -12.99
N HIS A 191 3.85 1.92 -13.96
CA HIS A 191 4.00 1.18 -15.22
C HIS A 191 4.68 2.00 -16.32
N LEU A 192 4.52 3.33 -16.29
CA LEU A 192 4.96 4.18 -17.40
C LEU A 192 6.47 4.32 -17.48
N LYS A 193 7.14 4.58 -16.36
CA LYS A 193 8.60 4.77 -16.35
C LYS A 193 9.36 3.48 -16.69
N PRO A 194 8.97 2.29 -16.17
CA PRO A 194 9.57 1.02 -16.57
C PRO A 194 9.10 0.51 -17.95
N GLY A 195 8.04 1.10 -18.52
CA GLY A 195 7.50 0.72 -19.82
C GLY A 195 6.75 -0.63 -19.85
N HIS A 196 6.43 -1.18 -18.68
CA HIS A 196 5.71 -2.44 -18.53
C HIS A 196 4.85 -2.43 -17.26
N TYR A 197 3.86 -3.32 -17.20
CA TYR A 197 2.97 -3.44 -16.06
C TYR A 197 3.66 -4.08 -14.85
N ILE A 198 3.55 -3.48 -13.67
CA ILE A 198 4.05 -4.02 -12.41
C ILE A 198 2.86 -4.49 -11.56
N SER A 199 2.65 -5.81 -11.50
CA SER A 199 1.60 -6.40 -10.66
C SER A 199 1.82 -6.13 -9.18
N SER A 200 0.71 -5.98 -8.47
CA SER A 200 0.62 -5.75 -7.04
C SER A 200 -0.25 -6.78 -6.33
N VAL A 201 -0.27 -6.69 -5.00
CA VAL A 201 -1.23 -7.39 -4.14
C VAL A 201 -2.69 -7.07 -4.49
N PHE A 202 -2.98 -5.86 -5.00
CA PHE A 202 -4.33 -5.46 -5.39
C PHE A 202 -4.80 -6.24 -6.62
N ASP A 203 -3.93 -6.47 -7.60
CA ASP A 203 -4.25 -7.30 -8.77
C ASP A 203 -4.70 -8.70 -8.34
N VAL A 204 -3.89 -9.37 -7.51
CA VAL A 204 -4.19 -10.75 -7.10
C VAL A 204 -5.46 -10.83 -6.24
N ALA A 205 -5.64 -9.89 -5.30
CA ALA A 205 -6.82 -9.90 -4.44
C ALA A 205 -8.11 -9.60 -5.23
N HIS A 206 -8.08 -8.56 -6.05
CA HIS A 206 -9.24 -8.13 -6.82
C HIS A 206 -9.65 -9.17 -7.86
N ASP A 207 -8.69 -9.75 -8.59
CA ASP A 207 -8.97 -10.75 -9.64
C ASP A 207 -9.41 -12.10 -9.05
N ALA A 208 -9.19 -12.30 -7.74
CA ALA A 208 -9.80 -13.39 -6.97
C ALA A 208 -11.20 -13.06 -6.42
N GLY A 209 -11.75 -11.90 -6.77
CA GLY A 209 -13.10 -11.46 -6.40
C GLY A 209 -13.24 -10.87 -4.99
N LEU A 210 -12.14 -10.50 -4.35
CA LEU A 210 -12.15 -9.78 -3.07
C LEU A 210 -12.43 -8.30 -3.31
N GLN A 211 -13.04 -7.63 -2.32
CA GLN A 211 -13.08 -6.17 -2.35
C GLN A 211 -11.76 -5.59 -1.82
N THR A 212 -11.29 -4.51 -2.42
CA THR A 212 -10.00 -3.91 -2.09
C THR A 212 -10.13 -2.46 -1.60
N ALA A 213 -9.31 -2.08 -0.62
CA ALA A 213 -9.26 -0.69 -0.17
C ALA A 213 -7.83 -0.21 0.11
N LEU A 214 -7.60 1.07 -0.19
CA LEU A 214 -6.38 1.80 0.10
C LEU A 214 -6.72 3.03 0.96
N VAL A 215 -6.37 2.97 2.25
CA VAL A 215 -6.61 4.05 3.22
C VAL A 215 -5.27 4.63 3.68
N VAL A 216 -5.01 5.91 3.39
CA VAL A 216 -3.66 6.49 3.48
C VAL A 216 -3.66 7.88 4.11
N GLY A 217 -2.57 8.23 4.79
CA GLY A 217 -2.39 9.54 5.44
C GLY A 217 -1.64 10.58 4.62
N LYS A 218 -1.11 10.22 3.45
CA LYS A 218 -0.29 11.10 2.59
C LYS A 218 -0.80 11.05 1.15
N TRP A 219 -0.93 12.21 0.50
CA TRP A 219 -1.50 12.30 -0.85
C TRP A 219 -0.67 11.57 -1.91
N LYS A 220 0.67 11.54 -1.79
CA LYS A 220 1.56 10.83 -2.72
C LYS A 220 1.19 9.37 -3.02
N PHE A 221 0.43 8.72 -2.13
CA PHE A 221 -0.12 7.37 -2.34
C PHE A 221 -1.20 7.29 -3.41
N VAL A 222 -1.67 8.43 -3.93
CA VAL A 222 -2.41 8.49 -5.20
C VAL A 222 -1.66 7.82 -6.35
N LEU A 223 -0.33 7.62 -6.23
CA LEU A 223 0.44 6.78 -7.14
C LEU A 223 -0.16 5.37 -7.30
N PHE A 224 -0.62 4.75 -6.22
CA PHE A 224 -1.17 3.39 -6.26
C PHE A 224 -2.52 3.39 -6.95
N GLU A 225 -3.40 4.32 -6.58
CA GLU A 225 -4.68 4.54 -7.25
C GLU A 225 -4.50 4.83 -8.75
N GLN A 226 -3.53 5.66 -9.12
CA GLN A 226 -3.23 5.94 -10.53
C GLN A 226 -2.61 4.76 -11.27
N SER A 227 -1.98 3.81 -10.57
CA SER A 227 -1.35 2.63 -11.17
C SER A 227 -2.30 1.45 -11.28
N TYR A 228 -3.24 1.32 -10.35
CA TYR A 228 -4.10 0.15 -10.22
C TYR A 228 -5.59 0.46 -10.39
N GLY A 229 -5.96 1.72 -10.63
CA GLY A 229 -7.33 2.12 -10.93
C GLY A 229 -7.77 1.85 -12.37
N GLU A 230 -9.04 2.12 -12.68
CA GLU A 230 -9.76 1.75 -13.92
C GLU A 230 -8.96 1.93 -15.24
N ASP A 231 -8.24 3.04 -15.39
CA ASP A 231 -7.55 3.39 -16.64
C ASP A 231 -6.18 2.71 -16.82
N ALA A 232 -5.54 2.31 -15.73
CA ALA A 232 -4.14 1.89 -15.73
C ALA A 232 -3.93 0.48 -15.16
N GLY A 233 -4.91 -0.05 -14.42
CA GLY A 233 -4.87 -1.39 -13.86
C GLY A 233 -4.85 -2.48 -14.93
N GLY A 234 -4.29 -3.63 -14.56
CA GLY A 234 -4.10 -4.75 -15.45
C GLY A 234 -5.43 -5.32 -15.92
N PRO A 235 -5.51 -5.88 -17.14
CA PRO A 235 -6.70 -6.61 -17.53
C PRO A 235 -6.89 -7.83 -16.63
N ASP A 236 -8.15 -8.13 -16.31
CA ASP A 236 -8.56 -9.41 -15.75
C ASP A 236 -9.17 -10.25 -16.88
N ASP A 237 -8.33 -11.01 -17.59
CA ASP A 237 -8.72 -11.76 -18.78
C ASP A 237 -9.27 -13.16 -18.45
N VAL A 238 -9.42 -13.51 -17.17
CA VAL A 238 -9.91 -14.80 -16.71
C VAL A 238 -11.32 -14.64 -16.13
N ALA A 239 -12.20 -15.60 -16.38
CA ALA A 239 -13.55 -15.57 -15.83
C ALA A 239 -13.58 -16.06 -14.36
N PRO A 240 -14.39 -15.43 -13.47
CA PRO A 240 -15.15 -14.20 -13.70
C PRO A 240 -14.25 -12.97 -13.74
N ASN A 241 -14.46 -12.09 -14.72
CA ASN A 241 -13.71 -10.86 -14.89
C ASN A 241 -14.27 -9.78 -13.95
N TYR A 242 -13.44 -9.28 -13.04
CA TYR A 242 -13.79 -8.24 -12.07
C TYR A 242 -13.46 -6.82 -12.54
N GLY A 243 -12.74 -6.68 -13.66
CA GLY A 243 -12.39 -5.41 -14.27
C GLY A 243 -10.94 -4.98 -14.02
N LYS A 244 -10.61 -3.80 -14.55
CA LYS A 244 -9.26 -3.21 -14.45
C LYS A 244 -9.05 -2.40 -13.19
N ASP A 245 -10.12 -1.92 -12.57
CA ASP A 245 -10.04 -1.11 -11.36
C ASP A 245 -9.77 -2.00 -10.15
N LYS A 246 -8.50 -2.17 -9.77
CA LYS A 246 -8.09 -3.11 -8.72
C LYS A 246 -8.26 -2.53 -7.31
N ILE A 247 -8.66 -1.27 -7.16
CA ILE A 247 -8.83 -0.59 -5.87
C ILE A 247 -10.26 -0.05 -5.77
N ASP A 248 -11.17 -0.81 -5.16
CA ASP A 248 -12.59 -0.40 -5.06
C ASP A 248 -12.81 0.86 -4.20
N CYS A 249 -11.88 1.15 -3.29
CA CYS A 249 -12.01 2.25 -2.35
C CYS A 249 -10.66 2.91 -2.04
N PHE A 250 -10.49 4.16 -2.47
CA PHE A 250 -9.36 5.02 -2.10
C PHE A 250 -9.78 6.12 -1.12
N VAL A 251 -9.09 6.19 0.02
CA VAL A 251 -9.31 7.22 1.04
C VAL A 251 -7.97 7.84 1.42
N CYS A 252 -7.85 9.16 1.28
CA CYS A 252 -6.73 9.93 1.82
C CYS A 252 -7.23 10.83 2.95
N ALA A 253 -6.90 10.49 4.20
CA ALA A 253 -7.35 11.23 5.38
C ALA A 253 -6.16 11.48 6.34
N PRO A 254 -5.97 12.70 6.87
CA PRO A 254 -4.78 13.06 7.63
C PRO A 254 -4.77 12.53 9.07
N LYS A 255 -5.90 12.04 9.60
CA LYS A 255 -6.05 11.63 10.99
C LYS A 255 -6.18 10.13 11.13
N SER A 256 -5.31 9.50 11.92
CA SER A 256 -5.28 8.06 12.15
C SER A 256 -6.62 7.46 12.59
N MET A 257 -7.37 8.15 13.45
CA MET A 257 -8.68 7.67 13.92
C MET A 257 -9.74 7.69 12.82
N GLU A 258 -9.72 8.70 11.94
CA GLU A 258 -10.62 8.76 10.79
C GLU A 258 -10.32 7.61 9.81
N GLN A 259 -9.03 7.35 9.56
CA GLN A 259 -8.59 6.21 8.74
C GLN A 259 -9.04 4.87 9.33
N ALA A 260 -8.88 4.68 10.65
CA ALA A 260 -9.37 3.50 11.36
C ALA A 260 -10.88 3.30 11.23
N GLN A 261 -11.66 4.39 11.30
CA GLN A 261 -13.12 4.36 11.11
C GLN A 261 -13.50 3.99 9.68
N GLN A 262 -12.85 4.58 8.67
CA GLN A 262 -13.11 4.29 7.25
C GLN A 262 -12.78 2.82 6.91
N LEU A 263 -11.63 2.32 7.35
CA LEU A 263 -11.26 0.91 7.17
C LEU A 263 -12.28 -0.01 7.86
N SER A 264 -12.61 0.28 9.11
CA SER A 264 -13.56 -0.51 9.90
C SER A 264 -14.94 -0.58 9.25
N ALA A 265 -15.41 0.55 8.70
CA ALA A 265 -16.68 0.61 7.98
C ALA A 265 -16.63 -0.20 6.68
N PHE A 266 -15.52 -0.13 5.93
CA PHE A 266 -15.32 -0.90 4.70
C PHE A 266 -15.38 -2.41 4.95
N ILE A 267 -14.57 -2.93 5.90
CA ILE A 267 -14.52 -4.37 6.18
C ILE A 267 -15.84 -4.89 6.75
N GLN A 268 -16.52 -4.11 7.60
CA GLN A 268 -17.82 -4.50 8.15
C GLN A 268 -18.86 -4.59 7.03
N SER A 269 -18.92 -3.57 6.17
CA SER A 269 -19.83 -3.50 5.03
C SER A 269 -19.64 -4.68 4.07
N ALA A 270 -18.38 -5.04 3.78
CA ALA A 270 -18.06 -6.22 2.98
C ALA A 270 -18.48 -7.52 3.68
N SER A 271 -18.16 -7.66 4.98
CA SER A 271 -18.51 -8.82 5.79
C SER A 271 -20.03 -9.05 5.85
N ASP A 272 -20.82 -8.00 6.00
CA ASP A 272 -22.29 -8.07 6.01
C ASP A 272 -22.85 -8.58 4.67
N ARG A 273 -22.15 -8.31 3.56
CA ARG A 273 -22.44 -8.86 2.22
C ARG A 273 -21.76 -10.20 1.93
N LYS A 274 -21.12 -10.82 2.93
CA LYS A 274 -20.34 -12.06 2.80
C LYS A 274 -19.23 -11.95 1.75
N LYS A 275 -18.64 -10.76 1.61
CA LYS A 275 -17.49 -10.49 0.75
C LYS A 275 -16.21 -10.52 1.56
N LYS A 276 -15.17 -11.10 0.94
CA LYS A 276 -13.80 -11.09 1.46
C LYS A 276 -13.09 -9.79 1.09
N THR A 277 -12.07 -9.41 1.85
CA THR A 277 -11.35 -8.14 1.60
C THR A 277 -9.84 -8.24 1.74
N PHE A 278 -9.15 -7.49 0.90
CA PHE A 278 -7.78 -7.03 1.18
C PHE A 278 -7.79 -5.51 1.41
N THR A 279 -7.17 -5.03 2.48
CA THR A 279 -7.09 -3.59 2.74
C THR A 279 -5.68 -3.18 3.12
N PHE A 280 -5.19 -2.09 2.52
CA PHE A 280 -3.95 -1.43 2.90
C PHE A 280 -4.25 -0.17 3.72
N LEU A 281 -3.68 -0.08 4.92
CA LEU A 281 -3.79 1.06 5.82
C LEU A 281 -2.41 1.66 6.05
N HIS A 282 -2.20 2.92 5.67
CA HIS A 282 -0.98 3.67 5.99
C HIS A 282 -1.26 4.78 7.00
N LEU A 283 -0.61 4.69 8.16
CA LEU A 283 -0.75 5.63 9.28
C LEU A 283 0.48 6.54 9.37
N ALA A 284 0.30 7.82 9.00
CA ALA A 284 1.40 8.76 8.74
C ALA A 284 1.95 9.50 9.97
N LEU A 285 1.24 9.44 11.11
CA LEU A 285 1.49 10.35 12.24
C LEU A 285 2.92 10.26 12.80
N PRO A 286 3.53 9.09 13.02
CA PRO A 286 4.87 9.01 13.61
C PRO A 286 5.94 9.64 12.72
N ASP A 287 5.89 9.45 11.39
CA ASP A 287 6.83 10.10 10.48
C ASP A 287 6.66 11.62 10.43
N PHE A 288 5.42 12.14 10.42
CA PHE A 288 5.21 13.59 10.49
C PHE A 288 5.83 14.20 11.75
N VAL A 289 5.65 13.54 12.89
CA VAL A 289 6.21 14.00 14.18
C VAL A 289 7.73 13.79 14.24
N GLY A 290 8.23 12.68 13.69
CA GLY A 290 9.65 12.40 13.58
C GLY A 290 10.38 13.45 12.76
N HIS A 291 9.83 13.87 11.62
CA HIS A 291 10.40 14.97 10.83
C HIS A 291 10.30 16.33 11.51
N ALA A 292 9.30 16.54 12.37
CA ALA A 292 9.15 17.80 13.10
C ALA A 292 10.08 17.91 14.32
N SER A 293 10.35 16.79 15.01
CA SER A 293 10.92 16.82 16.36
C SER A 293 11.87 15.65 16.70
N GLY A 294 12.03 14.70 15.79
CA GLY A 294 12.88 13.53 15.92
C GLY A 294 12.13 12.28 16.38
N TRP A 295 12.74 11.12 16.15
CA TRP A 295 12.25 9.80 16.57
C TRP A 295 12.61 9.49 18.04
N ASP A 296 12.45 10.47 18.91
CA ASP A 296 12.84 10.35 20.32
C ASP A 296 11.87 9.43 21.07
N LEU A 297 12.40 8.35 21.65
CA LEU A 297 11.63 7.40 22.44
C LEU A 297 11.65 7.74 23.94
N SER A 298 12.14 8.90 24.37
CA SER A 298 12.10 9.32 25.77
C SER A 298 10.68 9.59 26.28
N GLU A 299 10.48 9.49 27.60
CA GLU A 299 9.16 9.76 28.18
C GLU A 299 8.71 11.21 27.96
N GLY A 300 7.45 11.38 27.53
CA GLY A 300 6.89 12.69 27.24
C GLY A 300 7.29 13.29 25.88
N SER A 301 8.14 12.63 25.10
CA SER A 301 8.50 13.11 23.76
C SER A 301 7.29 13.20 22.83
N ALA A 302 7.36 14.08 21.83
CA ALA A 302 6.31 14.20 20.82
C ALA A 302 6.11 12.89 20.04
N TYR A 303 7.20 12.19 19.73
CA TYR A 303 7.13 10.91 19.03
C TYR A 303 6.47 9.82 19.87
N ARG A 304 6.72 9.74 21.19
CA ARG A 304 5.97 8.82 22.08
C ARG A 304 4.48 9.17 22.15
N GLN A 305 4.10 10.45 22.11
CA GLN A 305 2.69 10.84 22.00
C GLN A 305 2.06 10.45 20.66
N ALA A 306 2.82 10.52 19.55
CA ALA A 306 2.39 10.02 18.26
C ALA A 306 2.09 8.52 18.30
N LEU A 307 2.95 7.72 18.95
CA LEU A 307 2.75 6.28 19.12
C LEU A 307 1.47 5.97 19.91
N LEU A 308 1.17 6.73 20.98
CA LEU A 308 -0.10 6.60 21.70
C LEU A 308 -1.32 6.90 20.81
N GLY A 309 -1.21 7.90 19.93
CA GLY A 309 -2.25 8.20 18.93
C GLY A 309 -2.45 7.09 17.89
N ILE A 310 -1.37 6.44 17.46
CA ILE A 310 -1.43 5.26 16.59
C ILE A 310 -2.07 4.08 17.33
N ASP A 311 -1.63 3.80 18.55
CA ASP A 311 -2.18 2.70 19.34
C ASP A 311 -3.68 2.86 19.60
N ALA A 312 -4.15 4.08 19.86
CA ALA A 312 -5.59 4.37 19.98
C ALA A 312 -6.37 4.06 18.69
N ALA A 313 -5.82 4.39 17.52
CA ALA A 313 -6.44 4.08 16.23
C ALA A 313 -6.45 2.57 15.95
N LEU A 314 -5.36 1.87 16.26
CA LEU A 314 -5.29 0.40 16.18
C LEU A 314 -6.28 -0.26 17.14
N GLY A 315 -6.42 0.27 18.36
CA GLY A 315 -7.37 -0.21 19.36
C GLY A 315 -8.82 -0.09 18.89
N ALA A 316 -9.18 0.99 18.18
CA ALA A 316 -10.50 1.14 17.58
C ALA A 316 -10.77 0.07 16.49
N ILE A 317 -9.79 -0.26 15.67
CA ILE A 317 -9.89 -1.34 14.66
C ILE A 317 -10.07 -2.69 15.36
N LEU A 318 -9.22 -3.00 16.34
CA LEU A 318 -9.26 -4.27 17.07
C LEU A 318 -10.58 -4.45 17.84
N SER A 319 -11.09 -3.39 18.50
CA SER A 319 -12.40 -3.41 19.14
C SER A 319 -13.49 -3.73 18.12
N LYS A 320 -13.52 -3.04 16.97
CA LYS A 320 -14.51 -3.32 15.93
C LYS A 320 -14.46 -4.77 15.43
N ILE A 321 -13.27 -5.32 15.24
CA ILE A 321 -13.09 -6.73 14.84
C ILE A 321 -13.61 -7.67 15.93
N ASN A 322 -13.24 -7.43 17.19
CA ASN A 322 -13.57 -8.30 18.32
C ASN A 322 -15.06 -8.26 18.70
N ASP A 323 -15.71 -7.12 18.50
CA ASP A 323 -17.11 -6.90 18.86
C ASP A 323 -18.07 -7.32 17.74
N SER A 324 -17.56 -7.59 16.53
CA SER A 324 -18.36 -8.00 15.38
C SER A 324 -18.35 -9.54 15.20
N PRO A 325 -19.49 -10.23 15.34
CA PRO A 325 -19.57 -11.68 15.15
C PRO A 325 -19.14 -12.16 13.76
N ASN A 326 -19.26 -11.30 12.74
CA ASN A 326 -18.89 -11.61 11.36
C ASN A 326 -17.43 -11.29 11.02
N LEU A 327 -16.70 -10.60 11.91
CA LEU A 327 -15.27 -10.32 11.74
C LEU A 327 -14.40 -11.10 12.73
N LYS A 328 -14.86 -11.31 13.96
CA LYS A 328 -14.11 -11.98 15.02
C LYS A 328 -13.60 -13.35 14.55
N GLY A 329 -12.28 -13.55 14.65
CA GLY A 329 -11.62 -14.78 14.24
C GLY A 329 -11.58 -15.02 12.71
N ARG A 330 -11.96 -14.04 11.89
CA ARG A 330 -11.93 -14.07 10.41
C ARG A 330 -11.03 -13.01 9.80
N VAL A 331 -10.49 -12.11 10.62
CA VAL A 331 -9.53 -11.08 10.19
C VAL A 331 -8.10 -11.49 10.58
N ALA A 332 -7.16 -11.32 9.66
CA ALA A 332 -5.73 -11.29 9.97
C ALA A 332 -5.13 -9.92 9.67
N ILE A 333 -4.09 -9.55 10.41
CA ILE A 333 -3.37 -8.28 10.29
C ILE A 333 -1.89 -8.58 10.09
N VAL A 334 -1.30 -7.99 9.05
CA VAL A 334 0.15 -7.87 8.90
C VAL A 334 0.50 -6.41 9.17
N LEU A 335 1.27 -6.13 10.22
CA LEU A 335 1.70 -4.78 10.59
C LEU A 335 3.22 -4.66 10.42
N THR A 336 3.67 -3.62 9.74
CA THR A 336 5.08 -3.30 9.56
C THR A 336 5.29 -1.79 9.48
N ALA A 337 6.53 -1.36 9.29
CA ALA A 337 6.88 0.00 8.89
C ALA A 337 7.58 0.02 7.53
N ASP A 338 7.63 1.19 6.92
CA ASP A 338 8.40 1.48 5.71
C ASP A 338 9.84 1.84 6.00
N HIS A 339 10.11 2.47 7.14
CA HIS A 339 11.44 2.77 7.65
C HIS A 339 11.42 2.99 9.17
N GLY A 340 12.59 3.01 9.79
CA GLY A 340 12.80 3.51 11.14
C GLY A 340 13.07 5.02 11.14
N GLY A 341 14.02 5.52 11.93
CA GLY A 341 14.39 6.94 11.86
C GLY A 341 15.15 7.47 13.05
N GLY A 342 15.59 8.73 12.93
CA GLY A 342 16.33 9.44 13.98
C GLY A 342 17.80 9.68 13.64
N VAL A 343 18.27 9.27 12.46
CA VAL A 343 19.63 9.56 11.99
C VAL A 343 19.61 10.11 10.56
N PRO A 344 19.95 11.40 10.35
CA PRO A 344 20.09 12.45 11.36
C PRO A 344 18.81 12.66 12.19
N LEU A 345 18.87 13.36 13.33
CA LEU A 345 17.79 13.48 14.34
C LEU A 345 16.35 13.57 13.77
N ILE A 346 16.11 14.42 12.78
CA ILE A 346 14.80 14.69 12.16
C ILE A 346 14.67 14.07 10.75
N SER A 347 15.42 13.01 10.48
CA SER A 347 15.53 12.36 9.19
C SER A 347 15.72 10.85 9.39
N HIS A 348 15.65 10.16 8.27
CA HIS A 348 15.82 8.71 8.16
C HIS A 348 16.64 8.34 6.93
N ARG A 349 17.42 9.28 6.38
CA ARG A 349 18.06 9.13 5.06
C ARG A 349 19.52 8.77 5.10
N ASP A 350 20.12 8.61 6.27
CA ASP A 350 21.50 8.14 6.37
C ASP A 350 21.57 6.65 6.02
N PRO A 351 22.20 6.27 4.90
CA PRO A 351 22.28 4.87 4.47
C PRO A 351 23.18 4.03 5.38
N GLU A 352 24.05 4.65 6.17
CA GLU A 352 24.96 3.95 7.09
C GLU A 352 24.36 3.75 8.48
N ALA A 353 23.13 4.22 8.72
CA ALA A 353 22.47 4.15 10.02
C ALA A 353 21.42 3.02 10.08
N PRO A 354 21.72 1.87 10.70
CA PRO A 354 20.79 0.72 10.78
C PRO A 354 19.43 1.05 11.38
N VAL A 355 19.37 2.04 12.26
CA VAL A 355 18.13 2.50 12.91
C VAL A 355 17.11 3.10 11.92
N ASN A 356 17.56 3.56 10.75
CA ASN A 356 16.66 4.02 9.69
C ASN A 356 16.04 2.86 8.89
N PHE A 357 16.65 1.68 8.96
CA PHE A 357 16.26 0.51 8.17
C PHE A 357 15.60 -0.58 9.00
N THR A 358 15.83 -0.58 10.31
CA THR A 358 15.27 -1.56 11.24
C THR A 358 13.82 -1.21 11.54
N ILE A 359 12.93 -2.18 11.32
CA ILE A 359 11.47 -2.01 11.43
C ILE A 359 10.85 -3.20 12.18
N PRO A 360 9.68 -3.03 12.81
CA PRO A 360 8.90 -4.16 13.30
C PRO A 360 8.21 -4.88 12.13
N PHE A 361 7.98 -6.19 12.29
CA PHE A 361 7.09 -6.97 11.43
C PHE A 361 6.25 -7.88 12.32
N VAL A 362 4.93 -7.77 12.24
CA VAL A 362 3.97 -8.45 13.12
C VAL A 362 2.89 -9.09 12.28
N VAL A 363 2.52 -10.32 12.61
CA VAL A 363 1.42 -11.06 12.01
C VAL A 363 0.47 -11.53 13.09
N TRP A 364 -0.75 -11.01 13.08
CA TRP A 364 -1.80 -11.34 14.04
C TRP A 364 -2.98 -12.03 13.35
N CYS A 365 -3.34 -13.20 13.83
CA CYS A 365 -4.25 -14.15 13.17
C CYS A 365 -5.63 -14.24 13.85
N GLY A 366 -6.11 -13.14 14.44
CA GLY A 366 -7.45 -13.09 15.02
C GLY A 366 -7.61 -13.74 16.40
N VAL A 367 -6.55 -14.36 16.92
CA VAL A 367 -6.53 -15.05 18.22
C VAL A 367 -5.24 -14.72 18.95
N ASN A 368 -5.34 -14.59 20.26
CA ASN A 368 -4.17 -14.46 21.13
C ASN A 368 -3.49 -15.82 21.21
N GLN A 369 -2.23 -15.88 20.81
CA GLN A 369 -1.42 -17.10 20.87
C GLN A 369 -0.17 -16.83 21.71
N THR A 370 0.59 -17.88 21.99
CA THR A 370 1.94 -17.69 22.51
C THR A 370 2.73 -16.93 21.44
N PRO A 371 3.28 -15.74 21.76
CA PRO A 371 4.09 -14.99 20.81
C PRO A 371 5.26 -15.83 20.32
N VAL A 372 5.55 -15.74 19.04
CA VAL A 372 6.69 -16.44 18.42
C VAL A 372 7.54 -15.45 17.65
N ASP A 373 8.85 -15.50 17.87
CA ASP A 373 9.78 -14.73 17.06
C ASP A 373 9.85 -15.33 15.65
N LEU A 374 9.51 -14.53 14.64
CA LEU A 374 9.51 -14.95 13.24
C LEU A 374 10.86 -15.53 12.80
N TYR A 375 12.00 -15.05 13.32
CA TYR A 375 13.29 -15.62 12.95
C TYR A 375 13.52 -17.03 13.54
N THR A 376 12.88 -17.37 14.65
CA THR A 376 13.00 -18.72 15.25
C THR A 376 12.27 -19.79 14.43
N ILE A 377 11.26 -19.40 13.66
CA ILE A 377 10.46 -20.31 12.82
C ILE A 377 10.80 -20.20 11.32
N ASN A 378 11.75 -19.34 10.94
CA ASN A 378 12.19 -19.14 9.55
C ASN A 378 13.70 -19.34 9.38
N THR A 379 14.35 -20.15 10.22
CA THR A 379 15.82 -20.30 10.24
C THR A 379 16.41 -20.86 8.94
N THR A 380 15.62 -21.55 8.12
CA THR A 380 16.06 -22.11 6.84
C THR A 380 15.87 -21.18 5.65
N SER A 381 15.07 -20.12 5.80
CA SER A 381 14.68 -19.23 4.70
C SER A 381 15.00 -17.75 4.97
N ARG A 382 15.34 -17.39 6.22
CA ARG A 382 15.64 -16.03 6.65
C ARG A 382 16.85 -15.98 7.59
N HIS A 383 17.62 -14.90 7.50
CA HIS A 383 18.71 -14.59 8.44
C HIS A 383 18.35 -13.33 9.24
N CYS A 384 18.50 -13.37 10.56
CA CYS A 384 18.32 -12.20 11.42
C CYS A 384 19.59 -11.34 11.42
N PRO A 385 19.58 -10.13 10.84
CA PRO A 385 20.76 -9.27 10.86
C PRO A 385 21.03 -8.76 12.28
N ALA A 386 22.29 -8.49 12.60
CA ALA A 386 22.61 -7.86 13.88
C ALA A 386 21.97 -6.46 13.99
N ALA A 387 21.69 -6.01 15.21
CA ALA A 387 21.00 -4.72 15.44
C ALA A 387 21.76 -3.51 14.87
N ASN A 388 23.08 -3.61 14.74
CA ASN A 388 23.96 -2.61 14.13
C ASN A 388 24.23 -2.85 12.64
N GLU A 389 23.51 -3.78 12.00
CA GLU A 389 23.65 -4.08 10.59
C GLU A 389 22.40 -3.68 9.81
N ARG A 390 22.63 -2.95 8.72
CA ARG A 390 21.60 -2.69 7.70
C ARG A 390 21.43 -3.88 6.76
N PHE A 391 22.55 -4.50 6.37
CA PHE A 391 22.62 -5.57 5.39
C PHE A 391 23.77 -6.51 5.75
N THR A 392 23.55 -7.81 5.61
CA THR A 392 24.56 -8.85 5.85
C THR A 392 24.81 -9.60 4.55
N ALA A 393 25.97 -9.36 3.93
CA ALA A 393 26.34 -9.99 2.67
C ALA A 393 26.49 -11.52 2.82
N ASN A 394 26.21 -12.26 1.75
CA ASN A 394 26.37 -13.73 1.69
C ASN A 394 25.55 -14.50 2.74
N GLN A 395 24.45 -13.92 3.22
CA GLN A 395 23.47 -14.58 4.10
C GLN A 395 22.13 -14.74 3.39
N LEU A 396 21.25 -15.56 3.98
CA LEU A 396 19.82 -15.57 3.61
C LEU A 396 19.23 -14.16 3.75
N PRO A 397 18.19 -13.79 2.98
CA PRO A 397 17.58 -12.48 3.12
C PRO A 397 16.97 -12.31 4.52
N PRO A 398 16.97 -11.09 5.10
CA PRO A 398 16.19 -10.81 6.29
C PRO A 398 14.70 -10.82 5.98
N ILE A 399 13.87 -10.82 7.02
CA ILE A 399 12.45 -10.47 6.87
C ILE A 399 12.38 -8.98 6.52
N ARG A 400 11.61 -8.64 5.49
CA ARG A 400 11.45 -7.27 5.00
C ARG A 400 10.01 -6.79 4.99
N ASN A 401 9.83 -5.48 4.94
CA ASN A 401 8.53 -4.89 4.60
C ASN A 401 7.99 -5.42 3.25
N ALA A 402 8.87 -5.68 2.28
CA ALA A 402 8.54 -6.28 0.99
C ALA A 402 7.96 -7.71 1.09
N ASP A 403 8.15 -8.44 2.21
CA ASP A 403 7.47 -9.73 2.42
C ASP A 403 5.96 -9.55 2.66
N ALA A 404 5.50 -8.36 3.05
CA ALA A 404 4.17 -8.13 3.61
C ALA A 404 3.03 -8.41 2.62
N GLY A 405 3.14 -7.98 1.36
CA GLY A 405 2.11 -8.22 0.35
C GLY A 405 1.89 -9.71 0.09
N ASN A 406 2.97 -10.47 -0.11
CA ASN A 406 2.91 -11.92 -0.32
C ASN A 406 2.48 -12.69 0.94
N ALA A 407 2.84 -12.22 2.14
CA ALA A 407 2.33 -12.76 3.39
C ALA A 407 0.81 -12.54 3.54
N CYS A 408 0.29 -11.38 3.12
CA CYS A 408 -1.14 -11.12 3.09
C CYS A 408 -1.88 -12.05 2.12
N LEU A 409 -1.34 -12.26 0.91
CA LEU A 409 -1.93 -13.19 -0.06
C LEU A 409 -1.91 -14.63 0.47
N MET A 410 -0.85 -15.04 1.17
CA MET A 410 -0.78 -16.36 1.78
C MET A 410 -1.89 -16.55 2.83
N LEU A 411 -2.12 -15.53 3.69
CA LEU A 411 -3.21 -15.52 4.67
C LEU A 411 -4.61 -15.57 4.03
N LEU A 412 -4.76 -15.04 2.81
CA LEU A 412 -5.99 -15.12 2.02
C LEU A 412 -6.14 -16.46 1.27
N GLY A 413 -5.09 -17.28 1.23
CA GLY A 413 -5.04 -18.49 0.39
C GLY A 413 -4.89 -18.19 -1.10
N LEU A 414 -4.26 -17.07 -1.45
CA LEU A 414 -4.03 -16.59 -2.80
C LEU A 414 -2.54 -16.75 -3.20
N PRO A 415 -2.24 -16.91 -4.51
CA PRO A 415 -0.87 -17.05 -4.98
C PRO A 415 -0.05 -15.77 -4.73
N ALA A 416 1.27 -15.88 -4.81
CA ALA A 416 2.17 -14.72 -4.74
C ALA A 416 1.92 -13.72 -5.88
N ILE A 417 2.29 -12.47 -5.65
CA ILE A 417 2.24 -11.38 -6.63
C ILE A 417 3.10 -11.77 -7.85
N PRO A 418 2.54 -11.77 -9.09
CA PRO A 418 3.30 -12.07 -10.28
C PRO A 418 4.54 -11.19 -10.42
N GLY A 419 5.70 -11.82 -10.63
CA GLY A 419 7.00 -11.16 -10.79
C GLY A 419 7.57 -10.52 -9.52
N SER A 420 6.96 -10.74 -8.35
CA SER A 420 7.62 -10.43 -7.07
C SER A 420 8.85 -11.32 -6.88
N VAL A 421 9.82 -10.82 -6.11
CA VAL A 421 11.06 -11.55 -5.77
C VAL A 421 11.19 -11.81 -4.28
N VAL A 422 10.63 -10.93 -3.44
CA VAL A 422 10.61 -11.11 -1.99
C VAL A 422 9.41 -11.97 -1.61
N ASN A 423 9.65 -13.06 -0.87
CA ASN A 423 8.63 -14.02 -0.46
C ASN A 423 7.80 -14.59 -1.64
N ALA A 424 8.39 -14.68 -2.84
CA ALA A 424 7.70 -15.13 -4.06
C ALA A 424 7.26 -16.60 -4.00
N ARG A 425 7.87 -17.39 -3.12
CA ARG A 425 7.48 -18.78 -2.82
C ARG A 425 6.49 -18.89 -1.67
N GLN A 426 6.09 -17.76 -1.07
CA GLN A 426 5.29 -17.70 0.16
C GLN A 426 5.86 -18.61 1.26
N ASP A 427 7.18 -18.51 1.47
CA ASP A 427 7.97 -19.36 2.38
C ASP A 427 8.28 -18.69 3.73
N LEU A 428 7.71 -17.50 3.97
CA LEU A 428 7.67 -16.89 5.29
C LEU A 428 6.64 -17.61 6.17
N VAL A 429 7.12 -18.43 7.09
CA VAL A 429 6.31 -19.12 8.10
C VAL A 429 5.85 -18.10 9.14
N ILE A 430 4.54 -17.97 9.34
CA ILE A 430 3.92 -16.95 10.22
C ILE A 430 3.17 -17.53 11.42
N SER A 431 3.23 -18.85 11.61
CA SER A 431 2.73 -19.54 12.79
C SER A 431 3.44 -20.88 12.96
N VAL A 432 3.53 -21.36 14.19
CA VAL A 432 4.01 -22.73 14.46
C VAL A 432 2.88 -23.70 14.08
N PRO A 433 3.14 -24.75 13.29
CA PRO A 433 2.17 -25.81 13.07
C PRO A 433 1.62 -26.33 14.40
N ALA A 434 0.30 -26.52 14.51
CA ALA A 434 -0.24 -27.24 15.65
C ALA A 434 0.45 -28.62 15.73
N GLN A 435 1.03 -28.96 16.89
CA GLN A 435 1.52 -30.32 17.12
C GLN A 435 0.30 -31.25 17.03
N LYS A 436 0.32 -32.16 16.06
CA LYS A 436 -0.73 -33.17 15.85
C LYS A 436 -0.73 -34.21 16.94
#